data_AF-A0A5C7IMZ5-F1
#
_entry.id   AF-A0A5C7IMZ5-F1
#
_cell.length_a   1.000
_cell.length_b   1.000
_cell.length_c   1.000
_cell.angle_alpha   90.00
_cell.angle_beta   90.00
_cell.angle_gamma   90.00
#
_symmetry.space_group_name_H-M   'P 1'
#
loop_
_entity.id
_entity.type
_entity.pdbx_description
1 polymer ?
#
loop_
_entity_poly.entity_id
_entity_poly.type
_entity_poly.pdbx_seq_one_letter_code
_entity_poly.pdbx_strand_id
1 'polypeptide(L)'
;MAYPPTIITLLYFCTIATTLCLAARLLEQRMIKSNTADFIKTSCGVTRYPDICYETLSSYARTILTSPKELANAALSVSLKEAQSTSASVLKLSKGHDLRPREAGAVKDCVENMRDSIDELQRSLIAMKDLHYLGPEFELQMSNVMTWVSAP
;
A
#
# COMPACT_ATOMS: atom_id res chain seq x y z
N MET A 1 3.32 30.11 -51.46
CA MET A 1 2.06 29.36 -51.39
C MET A 1 1.38 29.77 -50.10
N ALA A 2 0.28 30.53 -50.17
CA ALA A 2 -0.48 30.94 -48.99
C ALA A 2 -1.47 29.84 -48.61
N TYR A 3 -1.55 29.48 -47.33
CA TYR A 3 -2.54 28.52 -46.87
C TYR A 3 -3.95 29.13 -46.97
N PRO A 4 -4.97 28.37 -47.38
CA PRO A 4 -6.33 28.85 -47.37
C PRO A 4 -6.76 29.20 -45.93
N PRO A 5 -7.56 30.27 -45.74
CA PRO A 5 -7.98 30.74 -44.42
C PRO A 5 -8.73 29.67 -43.61
N THR A 6 -9.35 28.70 -44.28
CA THR A 6 -10.02 27.54 -43.68
C THR A 6 -9.06 26.59 -42.97
N ILE A 7 -7.83 26.42 -43.45
CA ILE A 7 -6.83 25.56 -42.79
C ILE A 7 -6.34 26.23 -41.50
N ILE A 8 -6.15 27.55 -41.52
CA ILE A 8 -5.68 28.31 -40.35
C ILE A 8 -6.73 28.25 -39.22
N THR A 9 -8.01 28.42 -39.55
CA THR A 9 -9.09 28.34 -38.55
C THR A 9 -9.19 26.93 -37.95
N LEU A 10 -9.09 25.87 -38.76
CA LEU A 10 -9.10 24.50 -38.28
C LEU A 10 -7.93 24.18 -37.34
N LEU A 11 -6.72 24.66 -37.66
CA LEU A 11 -5.55 24.50 -36.78
C LEU A 11 -5.78 25.22 -35.44
N TYR A 12 -6.33 26.44 -35.46
CA TYR A 12 -6.65 27.18 -34.25
C TYR A 12 -7.67 26.43 -33.37
N PHE A 13 -8.78 25.96 -33.95
CA PHE A 13 -9.75 25.14 -33.23
C PHE A 13 -9.14 23.86 -32.66
N CYS A 14 -8.27 23.17 -33.40
CA CYS A 14 -7.58 21.97 -32.94
C CYS A 14 -6.66 22.25 -31.73
N THR A 15 -5.89 23.35 -31.77
CA THR A 15 -5.04 23.75 -30.65
C THR A 15 -5.84 24.10 -29.39
N ILE A 16 -6.99 24.77 -29.55
CA ILE A 16 -7.90 25.07 -28.43
C ILE A 16 -8.49 23.79 -27.86
N ALA A 17 -8.99 22.88 -28.71
CA ALA A 17 -9.58 21.63 -28.27
C ALA A 17 -8.57 20.74 -27.51
N THR A 18 -7.33 20.66 -28.00
CA THR A 18 -6.26 19.86 -27.36
C THR A 18 -5.82 20.46 -26.03
N THR A 19 -5.65 21.78 -25.94
CA THR A 19 -5.28 22.46 -24.68
C THR A 19 -6.38 22.35 -23.62
N LEU A 20 -7.65 22.52 -23.99
CA LEU A 20 -8.80 22.28 -23.11
C LEU A 20 -8.85 20.83 -22.60
N CYS A 21 -8.63 19.86 -23.49
CA CYS A 21 -8.62 18.44 -23.13
C CYS A 21 -7.48 18.12 -22.14
N LEU A 22 -6.29 18.67 -22.36
CA LEU A 22 -5.15 18.47 -21.46
C LEU A 22 -5.41 19.13 -20.09
N ALA A 23 -5.95 20.34 -20.07
CA ALA A 23 -6.29 21.03 -18.82
C ALA A 23 -7.30 20.24 -17.99
N ALA A 24 -8.35 19.70 -18.62
CA ALA A 24 -9.35 18.87 -17.95
C ALA A 24 -8.72 17.63 -17.29
N ARG A 25 -7.85 16.91 -18.02
CA ARG A 25 -7.14 15.73 -17.48
C ARG A 25 -6.24 16.08 -16.30
N LEU A 26 -5.53 17.20 -16.35
CA LEU A 26 -4.67 17.64 -15.24
C LEU A 26 -5.47 17.99 -13.99
N LEU A 27 -6.64 18.63 -14.16
CA LEU A 27 -7.54 18.91 -13.04
C LEU A 27 -8.10 17.63 -12.44
N GLU A 28 -8.54 16.69 -13.27
CA GLU A 28 -9.03 15.37 -12.82
C GLU A 28 -7.94 14.61 -12.04
N GLN A 29 -6.72 14.55 -12.57
CA GLN A 29 -5.58 13.94 -11.88
C GLN A 29 -5.25 14.63 -10.55
N ARG A 30 -5.34 15.96 -10.50
CA ARG A 30 -5.11 16.73 -9.27
C ARG A 30 -6.18 16.42 -8.22
N MET A 31 -7.44 16.31 -8.63
CA MET A 31 -8.56 15.94 -7.75
C MET A 31 -8.40 14.52 -7.23
N ILE A 32 -8.10 13.54 -8.10
CA ILE A 32 -7.85 12.16 -7.69
C ILE A 32 -6.71 12.10 -6.68
N LYS A 33 -5.59 12.79 -6.96
CA LYS A 33 -4.45 12.84 -6.04
C LYS A 33 -4.82 13.43 -4.68
N SER A 34 -5.61 14.52 -4.67
CA SER A 34 -6.09 15.13 -3.41
C SER A 34 -6.97 14.16 -2.63
N ASN A 35 -7.99 13.60 -3.29
CA ASN A 35 -8.95 12.68 -2.67
C ASN A 35 -8.25 11.43 -2.11
N THR A 36 -7.28 10.88 -2.84
CA THR A 36 -6.47 9.76 -2.37
C THR A 36 -5.60 10.12 -1.18
N ALA A 37 -4.96 11.29 -1.18
CA ALA A 37 -4.16 11.73 -0.05
C ALA A 37 -5.03 11.92 1.21
N ASP A 38 -6.21 12.52 1.06
CA ASP A 38 -7.17 12.71 2.15
C ASP A 38 -7.73 11.37 2.65
N PHE A 39 -8.01 10.44 1.74
CA PHE A 39 -8.43 9.07 2.08
C PHE A 39 -7.37 8.34 2.90
N ILE A 40 -6.12 8.29 2.43
CA ILE A 40 -5.01 7.64 3.15
C ILE A 40 -4.80 8.31 4.51
N LYS A 41 -4.81 9.64 4.57
CA LYS A 41 -4.65 10.39 5.82
C LYS A 41 -5.75 10.07 6.82
N THR A 42 -7.00 9.99 6.36
CA THR A 42 -8.14 9.63 7.21
C THR A 42 -8.04 8.19 7.71
N SER A 43 -7.71 7.23 6.83
CA SER A 43 -7.52 5.83 7.22
C SER A 43 -6.35 5.64 8.19
N CYS A 44 -5.24 6.35 8.01
CA CYS A 44 -4.11 6.32 8.94
C CYS A 44 -4.41 7.00 10.29
N GLY A 45 -5.38 7.92 10.33
CA GLY A 45 -5.74 8.68 11.53
C GLY A 45 -6.25 7.82 12.70
N VAL A 46 -6.72 6.60 12.44
CA VAL A 46 -7.18 5.66 13.48
C VAL A 46 -6.09 4.67 13.91
N THR A 47 -4.88 4.75 13.33
CA THR A 47 -3.76 3.89 13.68
C THR A 47 -2.96 4.44 14.87
N ARG A 48 -2.16 3.60 15.52
CA ARG A 48 -1.30 4.01 16.64
C ARG A 48 -0.20 5.00 16.23
N TYR A 49 0.27 4.92 14.99
CA TYR A 49 1.34 5.78 14.45
C TYR A 49 0.88 6.42 13.13
N PRO A 50 -0.01 7.44 13.17
CA PRO A 50 -0.62 8.01 11.98
C PRO A 50 0.39 8.57 10.97
N ASP A 51 1.44 9.25 11.45
CA ASP A 51 2.45 9.86 10.58
C ASP A 51 3.25 8.80 9.83
N ILE A 52 3.73 7.76 10.54
CA ILE A 52 4.46 6.64 9.93
C ILE A 52 3.56 5.92 8.91
N CYS A 53 2.29 5.68 9.25
CA CYS A 53 1.31 5.08 8.34
C CYS A 53 1.18 5.90 7.05
N TYR A 54 0.99 7.21 7.16
CA TYR A 54 0.80 8.08 6.01
C TYR A 54 2.06 8.17 5.15
N GLU A 55 3.22 8.41 5.77
CA GLU A 55 4.51 8.48 5.05
C GLU A 55 4.76 7.20 4.26
N THR A 56 4.53 6.06 4.89
CA THR A 56 4.69 4.72 4.29
C THR A 56 3.73 4.51 3.11
N LEU A 57 2.43 4.74 3.31
CA LEU A 57 1.39 4.41 2.33
C LEU A 57 1.24 5.46 1.22
N SER A 58 1.71 6.70 1.42
CA SER A 58 1.62 7.77 0.42
C SER A 58 2.31 7.41 -0.90
N SER A 59 3.39 6.60 -0.84
CA SER A 59 4.09 6.09 -2.03
C SER A 59 3.24 5.11 -2.86
N TYR A 60 2.22 4.51 -2.26
CA TYR A 60 1.28 3.57 -2.87
C TYR A 60 -0.02 4.23 -3.34
N ALA A 61 -0.13 5.56 -3.28
CA ALA A 61 -1.35 6.31 -3.61
C ALA A 61 -1.98 5.93 -4.96
N ARG A 62 -1.17 5.68 -6.00
CA ARG A 62 -1.68 5.31 -7.33
C ARG A 62 -2.37 3.93 -7.35
N THR A 63 -1.98 3.03 -6.46
CA THR A 63 -2.60 1.70 -6.31
C THR A 63 -3.81 1.77 -5.39
N ILE A 64 -3.68 2.50 -4.28
CA ILE A 64 -4.71 2.63 -3.25
C ILE A 64 -5.96 3.36 -3.78
N LEU A 65 -5.75 4.46 -4.51
CA LEU A 65 -6.80 5.40 -4.89
C LEU A 65 -7.70 5.76 -3.68
N THR A 66 -8.96 5.35 -3.67
CA THR A 66 -9.87 5.47 -2.53
C THR A 66 -10.49 4.12 -2.15
N SER A 67 -9.75 3.04 -2.39
CA SER A 67 -10.20 1.66 -2.17
C SER A 67 -9.70 1.14 -0.81
N PRO A 68 -10.60 0.79 0.13
CA PRO A 68 -10.20 0.17 1.40
C PRO A 68 -9.47 -1.16 1.23
N LYS A 69 -9.88 -1.98 0.24
CA LYS A 69 -9.22 -3.25 -0.08
C LYS A 69 -7.79 -3.04 -0.54
N GLU A 70 -7.55 -2.07 -1.43
CA GLU A 70 -6.20 -1.77 -1.90
C GLU A 70 -5.34 -1.11 -0.83
N LEU A 71 -5.93 -0.28 0.04
CA LEU A 71 -5.22 0.26 1.22
C LEU A 71 -4.74 -0.87 2.15
N ALA A 72 -5.62 -1.82 2.46
CA ALA A 72 -5.27 -2.97 3.29
C ALA A 72 -4.21 -3.86 2.62
N ASN A 73 -4.33 -4.14 1.31
CA ASN A 73 -3.33 -4.89 0.56
C ASN A 73 -1.96 -4.19 0.53
N ALA A 74 -1.93 -2.87 0.33
CA ALA A 74 -0.70 -2.09 0.36
C ALA A 74 -0.05 -2.15 1.75
N ALA A 75 -0.83 -1.96 2.82
CA ALA A 75 -0.35 -2.05 4.20
C ALA A 75 0.20 -3.45 4.53
N LEU A 76 -0.52 -4.52 4.19
CA LEU A 76 -0.07 -5.90 4.36
C LEU A 76 1.23 -6.19 3.59
N SER A 77 1.33 -5.72 2.35
CA SER A 77 2.51 -5.91 1.51
C SER A 77 3.74 -5.21 2.09
N VAL A 78 3.58 -3.98 2.60
CA VAL A 78 4.65 -3.27 3.28
C VAL A 78 5.06 -4.00 4.56
N SER A 79 4.09 -4.36 5.41
CA SER A 79 4.36 -5.08 6.66
C SER A 79 5.10 -6.40 6.42
N LEU A 80 4.71 -7.17 5.41
CA LEU A 80 5.40 -8.40 5.04
C LEU A 80 6.86 -8.15 4.66
N LYS A 81 7.10 -7.14 3.82
CA LYS A 81 8.45 -6.77 3.38
C LYS A 81 9.33 -6.35 4.58
N GLU A 82 8.80 -5.51 5.46
CA GLU A 82 9.54 -5.02 6.63
C GLU A 82 9.76 -6.14 7.66
N ALA A 83 8.80 -7.05 7.84
CA ALA A 83 8.95 -8.23 8.69
C ALA A 83 10.05 -9.16 8.17
N GLN A 84 10.09 -9.43 6.86
CA GLN A 84 11.15 -10.21 6.22
C GLN A 84 12.54 -9.56 6.38
N SER A 85 12.64 -8.25 6.12
CA SER A 85 13.88 -7.48 6.28
C SER A 85 14.38 -7.51 7.72
N THR A 86 13.47 -7.32 8.67
CA THR A 86 13.78 -7.32 10.10
C THR A 86 14.18 -8.72 10.55
N SER A 87 13.46 -9.77 10.15
CA SER A 87 13.79 -11.17 10.48
C SER A 87 15.19 -11.55 9.98
N ALA A 88 15.53 -11.15 8.75
CA ALA A 88 16.87 -11.35 8.20
C ALA A 88 17.95 -10.61 9.00
N SER A 89 17.66 -9.41 9.49
CA SER A 89 18.58 -8.62 10.31
C SER A 89 18.78 -9.24 11.68
N VAL A 90 17.70 -9.66 12.34
CA VAL A 90 17.76 -10.34 13.65
C VAL A 90 18.46 -11.70 13.53
N LEU A 91 18.25 -12.46 12.46
CA LEU A 91 18.96 -13.71 12.20
C LEU A 91 20.48 -13.49 12.00
N LYS A 92 20.90 -12.35 11.46
CA LYS A 92 22.34 -12.02 11.39
C LYS A 92 22.90 -11.75 12.79
N LEU A 93 22.15 -11.02 13.62
CA LEU A 93 22.53 -10.78 15.02
C LEU A 93 22.63 -12.08 15.82
N SER A 94 21.72 -13.03 15.59
CA SER A 94 21.71 -14.33 16.28
C SER A 94 22.96 -15.18 16.00
N LYS A 95 23.67 -14.88 14.90
CA LYS A 95 24.91 -15.56 14.49
C LYS A 95 26.17 -14.81 14.92
N GLY A 96 26.04 -13.64 15.55
CA GLY A 96 27.16 -12.87 16.08
C GLY A 96 27.82 -13.56 17.26
N HIS A 97 29.14 -13.41 17.38
CA HIS A 97 29.94 -14.09 18.40
C HIS A 97 29.88 -13.45 19.81
N ASP A 98 29.21 -12.30 19.95
CA ASP A 98 29.23 -11.49 21.19
C ASP A 98 28.00 -11.69 22.10
N LEU A 99 27.10 -12.64 21.79
CA LEU A 99 25.89 -12.89 22.58
C LEU A 99 26.14 -13.87 23.73
N ARG A 100 25.68 -13.53 24.94
CA ARG A 100 25.60 -14.49 26.05
C ARG A 100 24.56 -15.57 25.74
N PRO A 101 24.65 -16.78 26.33
CA PRO A 101 23.72 -17.87 26.03
C PRO A 101 22.23 -17.50 26.18
N ARG A 102 21.88 -16.69 27.18
CA ARG A 102 20.51 -16.20 27.39
C ARG A 102 20.04 -15.24 26.29
N GLU A 103 20.95 -14.40 25.79
CA GLU A 103 20.66 -13.46 24.71
C GLU A 103 20.51 -14.20 23.38
N ALA A 104 21.39 -15.17 23.12
CA ALA A 104 21.30 -16.03 21.94
C ALA A 104 19.96 -16.80 21.91
N GLY A 105 19.51 -17.32 23.05
CA GLY A 105 18.18 -17.94 23.18
C GLY A 105 17.04 -16.96 22.85
N ALA A 106 17.03 -15.79 23.48
CA ALA A 106 16.00 -14.78 23.24
C ALA A 106 15.95 -14.29 21.78
N VAL A 107 17.12 -14.12 21.15
CA VAL A 107 17.19 -13.72 19.73
C VAL A 107 16.68 -14.87 18.83
N LYS A 108 16.96 -16.13 19.16
CA LYS A 108 16.43 -17.28 18.42
C LYS A 108 14.90 -17.34 18.50
N ASP A 109 14.33 -17.20 19.69
CA ASP A 109 12.87 -17.17 19.89
C ASP A 109 12.23 -16.00 19.14
N CYS A 110 12.90 -14.83 19.12
CA CYS A 110 12.47 -13.69 18.35
C CYS A 110 12.43 -14.00 16.84
N VAL A 111 13.47 -14.63 16.29
CA VAL A 111 13.50 -15.02 14.87
C VAL A 111 12.36 -16.00 14.54
N GLU A 112 12.06 -16.93 15.44
CA GLU A 112 10.95 -17.89 15.28
C GLU A 112 9.60 -17.16 15.26
N ASN A 113 9.31 -16.30 16.24
CA ASN A 113 8.08 -15.49 16.24
C ASN A 113 7.95 -14.65 14.97
N MET A 114 9.03 -14.00 14.52
CA MET A 114 9.00 -13.20 13.28
C MET A 114 8.71 -14.04 12.03
N ARG A 115 9.09 -15.33 12.01
CA ARG A 115 8.74 -16.23 10.90
C ARG A 115 7.25 -16.55 10.92
N ASP A 116 6.69 -16.79 12.10
CA ASP A 116 5.26 -17.01 12.25
C ASP A 116 4.49 -15.76 11.80
N SER A 117 4.91 -14.55 12.19
CA SER A 117 4.28 -13.31 11.71
C SER A 117 4.36 -13.17 10.18
N ILE A 118 5.48 -13.57 9.56
CA ILE A 118 5.64 -13.55 8.10
C ILE A 118 4.63 -14.49 7.42
N ASP A 119 4.47 -15.71 7.95
CA ASP A 119 3.53 -16.70 7.41
C ASP A 119 2.07 -16.23 7.56
N GLU A 120 1.71 -15.63 8.70
CA GLU A 120 0.37 -15.08 8.92
C GLU A 120 0.08 -13.84 8.05
N LEU A 121 1.08 -13.00 7.78
CA LEU A 121 0.97 -11.90 6.81
C LEU A 121 0.78 -12.41 5.38
N GLN A 122 1.44 -13.50 4.99
CA GLN A 122 1.24 -14.13 3.68
C GLN A 122 -0.17 -14.69 3.54
N ARG A 123 -0.68 -15.39 4.56
CA ARG A 123 -2.06 -15.89 4.59
C ARG A 123 -3.08 -14.76 4.49
N SER A 124 -2.82 -13.65 5.19
CA SER A 124 -3.66 -12.45 5.12
C SER A 124 -3.74 -11.90 3.71
N LEU A 125 -2.61 -11.80 2.99
CA LEU A 125 -2.60 -11.36 1.58
C LEU A 125 -3.36 -12.31 0.66
N ILE A 126 -3.23 -13.63 0.87
CA ILE A 126 -3.97 -14.63 0.08
C ILE A 126 -5.48 -14.48 0.31
N ALA A 127 -5.92 -14.42 1.57
CA ALA A 127 -7.33 -14.24 1.88
C ALA A 127 -7.88 -12.91 1.35
N MET A 128 -7.12 -11.82 1.46
CA MET A 128 -7.52 -10.52 0.92
C MET A 128 -7.65 -10.52 -0.61
N LYS A 129 -6.82 -11.30 -1.33
CA LYS A 129 -6.93 -11.44 -2.78
C LYS A 129 -8.27 -12.07 -3.18
N ASP A 130 -8.65 -13.14 -2.50
CA ASP A 130 -9.87 -13.92 -2.76
C ASP A 130 -11.14 -13.30 -2.12
N LEU A 131 -10.96 -12.20 -1.37
CA LEU A 131 -12.05 -11.51 -0.69
C LEU A 131 -13.01 -10.83 -1.67
N HIS A 132 -14.28 -11.23 -1.62
CA HIS A 132 -15.38 -10.64 -2.37
C HIS A 132 -16.32 -9.87 -1.43
N TYR A 133 -16.48 -8.56 -1.66
CA TYR A 133 -17.20 -7.60 -0.78
C TYR A 133 -18.67 -7.95 -0.48
N LEU A 134 -19.26 -8.91 -1.21
CA LEU A 134 -20.62 -9.39 -1.02
C LEU A 134 -20.72 -10.93 -1.15
N GLY A 135 -19.58 -11.62 -1.01
CA GLY A 135 -19.53 -13.08 -1.02
C GLY A 135 -20.02 -13.66 0.31
N PRO A 136 -20.58 -14.89 0.32
CA PRO A 136 -21.06 -15.51 1.55
C PRO A 136 -19.95 -15.70 2.60
N GLU A 137 -18.69 -15.82 2.18
CA GLU A 137 -17.54 -16.02 3.06
C GLU A 137 -16.83 -14.72 3.49
N PHE A 138 -17.31 -13.53 3.10
CA PHE A 138 -16.63 -12.26 3.36
C PHE A 138 -16.28 -12.07 4.85
N GLU A 139 -17.27 -12.23 5.72
CA GLU A 139 -17.12 -12.04 7.17
C GLU A 139 -16.10 -13.00 7.77
N LEU A 140 -16.14 -14.27 7.35
CA LEU A 140 -15.22 -15.29 7.83
C LEU A 140 -13.79 -15.00 7.36
N GLN A 141 -13.61 -14.67 6.07
CA GLN A 141 -12.29 -14.34 5.53
C GLN A 141 -11.71 -13.08 6.18
N MET A 142 -12.53 -12.05 6.38
CA MET A 142 -12.10 -10.82 7.04
C MET A 142 -11.75 -11.06 8.52
N SER A 143 -12.53 -11.87 9.23
CA SER A 143 -12.23 -12.29 10.62
C SER A 143 -10.90 -13.05 10.71
N ASN A 144 -10.63 -13.95 9.77
CA ASN A 144 -9.35 -14.65 9.68
C ASN A 144 -8.20 -13.68 9.44
N VAL A 145 -8.34 -12.75 8.50
CA VAL A 145 -7.33 -11.70 8.25
C VAL A 145 -7.08 -10.90 9.51
N MET A 146 -8.12 -10.42 10.20
CA MET A 146 -7.98 -9.67 11.47
C MET A 146 -7.24 -10.47 12.55
N THR A 147 -7.51 -11.78 12.62
CA THR A 147 -6.83 -12.68 13.56
C THR A 147 -5.34 -12.80 13.24
N TRP A 148 -5.02 -13.07 11.97
CA TRP A 148 -3.65 -13.27 11.52
C TRP A 148 -2.79 -12.01 11.61
N VAL A 149 -3.33 -10.82 11.29
CA VAL A 149 -2.58 -9.56 11.46
C VAL A 149 -2.40 -9.14 12.92
N SER A 150 -3.17 -9.74 13.83
CA SER A 150 -3.05 -9.52 15.28
C SER A 150 -2.19 -10.58 15.98
N ALA A 151 -1.76 -11.60 15.25
CA ALA A 151 -0.88 -12.64 15.75
C ALA A 151 0.53 -12.07 16.05
N PRO A 152 1.26 -12.68 16.99
CA PRO A 152 2.58 -12.20 17.44
C PRO A 152 3.68 -12.24 16.37
#